data_AF-A0A2D6X2S1-F1
#
_entry.id   AF-A0A2D6X2S1-F1
#
_cell.length_a   1.000
_cell.length_b   1.000
_cell.length_c   1.000
_cell.angle_alpha   90.00
_cell.angle_beta   90.00
_cell.angle_gamma   90.00
#
_symmetry.space_group_name_H-M   'P 1'
#
loop_
_entity.id
_entity.type
_entity.pdbx_description
1 polymer ?
#
loop_
_entity_poly.entity_id
_entity_poly.type
_entity_poly.pdbx_seq_one_letter_code
_entity_poly.pdbx_strand_id
1 'polypeptide(L)' 'MKCKAKAKYSELSNEDNFLALGGASTHLKLIAGEVVEISKGLLPLSKELKECLSEIKKGDK' A
#
# COMPACT_ATOMS: atom_id res chain seq x y z
N MET A 1 6.27 1.61 -7.93
CA MET A 1 5.44 2.82 -7.82
C MET A 1 5.43 3.23 -6.35
N LYS A 2 5.54 4.53 -6.05
CA LYS A 2 5.52 4.99 -4.65
C LYS A 2 4.07 5.18 -4.23
N CYS A 3 3.68 4.61 -3.10
CA CYS A 3 2.33 4.68 -2.57
C CYS A 3 2.37 5.01 -1.08
N LYS A 4 1.31 5.67 -0.61
CA LYS A 4 1.04 5.87 0.82
C LYS A 4 -0.33 5.31 1.16
N ALA A 5 -0.46 4.72 2.33
CA ALA A 5 -1.76 4.27 2.84
C ALA A 5 -2.60 5.46 3.30
N LYS A 6 -3.89 5.41 2.98
CA LYS A 6 -4.93 6.27 3.54
C LYS A 6 -5.29 5.76 4.94
N ALA A 7 -5.95 6.60 5.75
CA ALA A 7 -6.42 6.22 7.08
C ALA A 7 -7.27 4.92 7.07
N LYS A 8 -8.05 4.70 6.01
CA LYS A 8 -8.87 3.50 5.84
C LYS A 8 -8.07 2.20 5.68
N TYR A 9 -6.77 2.28 5.40
CA TYR A 9 -5.91 1.11 5.26
C TYR A 9 -5.76 0.34 6.58
N SER A 10 -5.76 1.04 7.72
CA SER A 10 -5.69 0.38 9.04
C SER A 10 -7.00 -0.32 9.44
N GLU A 11 -8.07 -0.08 8.70
CA GLU A 11 -9.37 -0.74 8.91
C GLU A 11 -9.52 -2.02 8.07
N LEU A 12 -8.60 -2.28 7.13
CA LEU A 12 -8.61 -3.49 6.32
C LEU A 12 -8.04 -4.69 7.09
N SER A 13 -8.61 -5.87 6.86
CA SER A 13 -8.08 -7.12 7.40
C SER A 13 -6.66 -7.41 6.87
N ASN A 14 -5.75 -7.72 7.80
CA ASN A 14 -4.31 -7.86 7.52
C ASN A 14 -3.97 -9.08 6.64
N GLU A 15 -4.81 -10.12 6.64
CA GLU A 15 -4.51 -11.41 6.01
C GLU A 15 -4.35 -11.30 4.48
N ASP A 16 -5.22 -10.57 3.78
CA ASP A 16 -5.13 -10.38 2.32
C ASP A 16 -4.07 -9.35 1.92
N ASN A 17 -3.86 -8.34 2.77
CA ASN A 17 -2.96 -7.22 2.47
C ASN A 17 -1.48 -7.60 2.56
N PHE A 18 -1.14 -8.50 3.47
CA PHE A 18 0.22 -8.94 3.73
C PHE A 18 0.85 -9.64 2.52
N LEU A 19 0.08 -10.53 1.88
CA LEU A 19 0.51 -11.31 0.72
C LEU A 19 0.71 -10.43 -0.51
N ALA A 20 -0.20 -9.48 -0.74
CA ALA A 20 -0.18 -8.62 -1.93
C ALA A 20 0.94 -7.55 -1.92
N LEU A 21 1.47 -7.20 -0.75
CA LEU A 21 2.50 -6.16 -0.58
C LEU A 21 3.94 -6.69 -0.52
N GLY A 22 4.12 -8.01 -0.68
CA GLY A 22 5.43 -8.65 -0.67
C GLY A 22 6.06 -8.77 0.73
N GLY A 23 5.30 -8.57 1.81
CA GLY A 23 5.72 -8.88 3.18
C GLY A 23 5.34 -7.86 4.26
N ALA A 24 5.60 -8.24 5.52
CA ALA A 24 5.27 -7.50 6.74
C ALA A 24 5.80 -6.07 6.77
N SER A 25 7.02 -5.87 6.24
CA SER A 25 7.70 -4.57 6.35
C SER A 25 6.98 -3.47 5.58
N THR A 26 6.44 -3.78 4.40
CA THR A 26 5.66 -2.83 3.59
C THR A 26 4.35 -2.49 4.28
N HIS A 27 3.67 -3.51 4.83
CA HIS A 27 2.42 -3.35 5.56
C HIS A 27 2.58 -2.46 6.81
N LEU A 28 3.62 -2.70 7.62
CA LEU A 28 3.91 -1.88 8.80
C LEU A 28 4.22 -0.43 8.46
N LYS A 29 5.01 -0.20 7.39
CA LYS A 29 5.29 1.16 6.90
C LYS A 29 4.03 1.88 6.43
N LEU A 30 3.13 1.17 5.75
CA LEU A 30 1.83 1.72 5.35
C LEU A 30 0.95 2.07 6.56
N ILE A 31 0.88 1.20 7.58
CA ILE A 31 0.17 1.50 8.84
C ILE A 31 0.77 2.73 9.53
N ALA A 32 2.10 2.86 9.53
CA ALA A 32 2.80 4.02 10.06
C ALA A 32 2.61 5.30 9.23
N GLY A 33 1.89 5.23 8.10
CA GLY A 33 1.66 6.36 7.21
C GLY A 33 2.88 6.76 6.38
N GLU A 34 3.88 5.89 6.30
CA GLU A 34 5.07 6.08 5.49
C GLU A 34 4.81 5.82 4.00
N VAL A 35 5.69 6.38 3.17
CA VAL A 35 5.70 6.14 1.73
C VAL A 35 6.50 4.87 1.45
N VAL A 36 5.87 3.90 0.80
CA VAL A 36 6.52 2.66 0.37
C VAL A 36 6.63 2.60 -1.13
N GLU A 37 7.67 1.93 -1.61
CA GLU A 37 7.81 1.62 -3.03
C GLU A 37 7.32 0.20 -3.29
N ILE A 38 6.21 0.06 -4.00
CA ILE A 38 5.64 -1.22 -4.38
C ILE A 38 6.11 -1.54 -5.81
N SER A 39 6.74 -2.69 -6.00
CA SER A 39 7.14 -3.17 -7.33
C SER A 39 5.91 -3.45 -8.19
N LYS A 40 5.87 -2.94 -9.43
CA LYS A 40 4.75 -3.19 -10.37
C LYS A 40 4.50 -4.67 -10.64
N GLY A 41 5.50 -5.53 -10.45
CA GLY A 41 5.38 -6.99 -10.59
C GLY A 41 4.64 -7.70 -9.44
N LEU A 42 4.37 -7.01 -8.32
CA LEU A 42 3.52 -7.52 -7.23
C LEU A 42 2.03 -7.22 -7.46
N LEU A 43 1.67 -6.71 -8.64
CA LEU A 43 0.28 -6.57 -9.07
C LEU A 43 -0.23 -7.93 -9.56
N PRO A 44 -1.46 -8.34 -9.21
CA PRO A 44 -2.57 -7.46 -8.86
C PRO A 44 -2.77 -7.23 -7.35
N LEU A 45 -2.76 -5.97 -6.94
CA LEU A 45 -3.36 -5.56 -5.66
C LEU A 45 -4.89 -5.67 -5.76
N SER A 46 -5.51 -6.15 -4.68
CA SER A 46 -6.98 -6.17 -4.53
C SER A 46 -7.57 -4.77 -4.69
N LYS A 47 -8.83 -4.70 -5.16
CA LYS A 47 -9.51 -3.42 -5.42
C LYS A 47 -9.57 -2.53 -4.17
N GLU A 48 -9.92 -3.12 -3.02
CA GLU A 48 -9.95 -2.42 -1.73
C GLU A 48 -8.60 -1.83 -1.33
N LEU A 49 -7.52 -2.59 -1.57
CA LEU A 49 -6.15 -2.18 -1.31
C LEU A 49 -5.76 -0.98 -2.19
N LYS A 50 -6.13 -1.01 -3.48
CA LYS A 50 -5.94 0.13 -4.38
C LYS A 50 -6.73 1.36 -3.95
N GLU A 51 -7.95 1.19 -3.42
CA GLU A 51 -8.74 2.32 -2.90
C GLU A 51 -8.13 2.92 -1.63
N CYS A 52 -7.48 2.07 -0.82
CA CYS A 52 -6.80 2.47 0.41
C CYS A 52 -5.36 2.97 0.18
N LEU A 53 -4.81 2.83 -1.03
CA LEU A 53 -3.49 3.35 -1.39
C LEU A 53 -3.64 4.60 -2.27
N SER A 54 -2.87 5.63 -1.94
CA SER A 54 -2.67 6.79 -2.80
C SER A 54 -1.33 6.65 -3.51
N GLU A 55 -1.35 6.56 -4.84
CA GLU A 55 -0.14 6.56 -5.66
C GLU A 55 0.47 7.97 -5.69
N ILE A 56 1.74 8.10 -5.31
CA ILE A 56 2.50 9.34 -5.35
C ILE A 56 3.28 9.34 -6.66
N LYS A 57 2.78 10.10 -7.64
CA LYS A 57 3.53 10.35 -8.88
C LYS A 57 4.60 11.39 -8.61
N LYS A 58 5.80 11.21 -9.18
CA LYS A 58 6.84 12.25 -9.23
C LYS A 58 6.23 13.47 -9.94
N GLY A 59 5.74 14.45 -9.19
CA GLY A 59 5.02 15.59 -9.75
C GLY A 59 4.11 16.34 -8.77
N ASP A 60 3.71 15.73 -7.65
CA ASP A 60 3.05 16.46 -6.56
C ASP A 60 4.08 17.39 -5.90
N LYS A 61 4.00 18.67 -6.26
CA LYS A 61 4.87 19.76 -5.81
C LYS A 61 4.17 20.56 -4.73
#